data_AF-A0AA87FIA9-F1
#
_entry.id   AF-A0AA87FIA9-F1
#
_cell.length_a   1.000
_cell.length_b   1.000
_cell.length_c   1.000
_cell.angle_alpha   90.00
_cell.angle_beta   90.00
_cell.angle_gamma   90.00
#
_symmetry.space_group_name_H-M   'P 1'
#
loop_
_entity.id
_entity.type
_entity.pdbx_description
1 polymer ?
#
loop_
_entity_poly.entity_id
_entity_poly.type
_entity_poly.pdbx_seq_one_letter_code
_entity_poly.pdbx_strand_id
1 'polypeptide(L)'
;MGKPLLKTLTVVAVGVGSVAICLVGYRQNNQRQYQQRVEYAQTAIASETDSIASLKKEVASLYLNEDRTFLKAGITADDISQLVGKLSMIKVSGEEYGIEENALPADAKKIQKQKQAIDDELKDIEAKQKIQEATDKLFTKGVSNWQKAENDVIIKKDLKETDVGSIRENLNFF
;
A
#
# COMPACT_ATOMS: atom_id res chain seq x y z
N MET A 1 -42.86 34.82 -51.77
CA MET A 1 -41.53 34.19 -51.56
C MET A 1 -40.89 34.79 -50.31
N GLY A 2 -40.85 34.04 -49.22
CA GLY A 2 -40.59 34.55 -47.86
C GLY A 2 -39.11 34.61 -47.46
N LYS A 3 -38.66 35.83 -47.11
CA LYS A 3 -37.44 36.29 -46.40
C LYS A 3 -36.37 35.22 -46.05
N PRO A 4 -35.29 35.07 -46.86
CA PRO A 4 -34.20 34.13 -46.59
C PRO A 4 -33.34 34.48 -45.34
N LEU A 5 -33.31 35.76 -44.94
CA LEU A 5 -32.54 36.23 -43.78
C LEU A 5 -33.07 35.74 -42.42
N LEU A 6 -34.38 35.48 -42.31
CA LEU A 6 -34.97 34.90 -41.09
C LEU A 6 -34.57 33.42 -40.93
N LYS A 7 -34.43 32.68 -42.04
CA LYS A 7 -34.05 31.25 -42.00
C LYS A 7 -32.61 31.05 -41.54
N THR A 8 -31.67 31.88 -42.00
CA THR A 8 -30.26 31.81 -41.57
C THR A 8 -30.06 32.20 -40.11
N LEU A 9 -30.77 33.23 -39.61
CA LEU A 9 -30.71 33.64 -38.20
C LEU A 9 -31.27 32.58 -37.24
N THR A 10 -32.32 31.87 -37.67
CA THR A 10 -32.94 30.79 -36.87
C THR A 10 -32.03 29.56 -36.80
N VAL A 11 -31.35 29.20 -37.90
CA VAL A 11 -30.41 28.06 -37.94
C VAL A 11 -29.17 28.32 -37.08
N VAL A 12 -28.63 29.55 -37.07
CA VAL A 12 -27.50 29.94 -36.21
C VAL A 12 -27.89 29.91 -34.73
N ALA A 13 -29.08 30.39 -34.38
CA ALA A 13 -29.57 30.35 -32.99
C ALA A 13 -29.78 28.90 -32.48
N VAL A 14 -30.31 28.00 -33.31
CA VAL A 14 -30.47 26.58 -32.97
C VAL A 14 -29.12 25.86 -32.87
N GLY A 15 -28.17 26.17 -33.76
CA GLY A 15 -26.80 25.64 -33.70
C GLY A 15 -26.06 26.04 -32.43
N VAL A 16 -26.10 27.32 -32.05
CA VAL A 16 -25.47 27.80 -30.80
C VAL A 16 -26.17 27.23 -29.55
N GLY A 17 -27.50 27.09 -29.57
CA GLY A 17 -28.25 26.46 -28.47
C GLY A 17 -27.87 25.00 -28.23
N SER A 18 -27.67 24.21 -29.29
CA SER A 18 -27.26 22.80 -29.16
C SER A 18 -25.87 22.62 -28.53
N VAL A 19 -24.90 23.47 -28.87
CA VAL A 19 -23.56 23.44 -28.29
C VAL A 19 -23.60 23.77 -26.79
N ALA A 20 -24.42 24.76 -26.39
CA ALA A 20 -24.60 25.10 -24.99
C ALA A 20 -25.22 23.95 -24.18
N ILE A 21 -26.23 23.27 -24.70
CA ILE A 21 -26.87 22.11 -24.05
C ILE A 21 -25.88 20.94 -23.94
N CYS A 22 -25.10 20.66 -24.99
CA CYS A 22 -24.06 19.63 -24.95
C CYS A 22 -22.97 19.95 -23.91
N LEU A 23 -22.53 21.20 -23.80
CA LEU A 23 -21.53 21.63 -22.81
C LEU A 23 -22.08 21.55 -21.37
N VAL A 24 -23.33 21.98 -21.15
CA VAL A 24 -23.99 21.88 -19.84
C VAL A 24 -24.23 20.42 -19.46
N GLY A 25 -24.73 19.60 -20.39
CA GLY A 25 -24.91 18.16 -20.19
C GLY A 25 -23.59 17.44 -19.92
N TYR A 26 -22.52 17.80 -20.63
CA TYR A 26 -21.18 17.28 -20.37
C TYR A 26 -20.67 17.64 -18.97
N ARG A 27 -20.81 18.91 -18.56
CA ARG A 27 -20.45 19.35 -17.19
C ARG A 27 -21.28 18.64 -16.12
N GLN A 28 -22.59 18.53 -16.31
CA GLN A 28 -23.49 17.88 -15.36
C GLN A 28 -23.22 16.38 -15.25
N ASN A 29 -22.92 15.70 -16.37
CA ASN A 29 -22.54 14.30 -16.38
C ASN A 29 -21.20 14.07 -15.68
N ASN A 30 -20.20 14.92 -15.94
CA ASN A 30 -18.90 14.83 -15.28
C ASN A 30 -19.02 15.07 -13.76
N GLN A 31 -19.86 16.03 -13.35
CA GLN A 31 -20.13 16.31 -11.94
C GLN A 31 -20.82 15.12 -11.25
N ARG A 32 -21.78 14.45 -11.92
CA ARG A 32 -22.41 13.23 -11.38
C ARG A 32 -21.41 12.08 -11.24
N GLN A 33 -20.56 11.86 -12.22
CA GLN A 33 -19.50 10.83 -12.13
C GLN A 33 -18.51 11.14 -11.02
N TYR A 34 -18.13 12.41 -10.85
CA TYR A 34 -17.27 12.83 -9.74
C TYR A 34 -17.92 12.52 -8.38
N GLN A 35 -19.19 12.89 -8.19
CA GLN A 35 -19.90 12.60 -6.94
C GLN A 35 -20.02 11.09 -6.68
N GLN A 36 -20.27 10.27 -7.71
CA GLN A 36 -20.25 8.81 -7.57
C GLN A 36 -18.90 8.26 -7.12
N ARG A 37 -17.78 8.82 -7.60
CA ARG A 37 -16.44 8.45 -7.15
C ARG A 37 -16.19 8.85 -5.69
N VAL A 38 -16.70 10.01 -5.27
CA VAL A 38 -16.62 10.46 -3.88
C VAL A 38 -17.42 9.52 -2.97
N GLU A 39 -18.66 9.19 -3.32
CA GLU A 39 -19.52 8.26 -2.57
C GLU A 39 -18.91 6.85 -2.50
N TYR A 40 -18.36 6.37 -3.62
CA TYR A 40 -17.63 5.12 -3.67
C TYR A 40 -16.40 5.14 -2.75
N ALA A 41 -15.57 6.19 -2.83
CA ALA A 41 -14.39 6.34 -1.99
C ALA A 41 -14.74 6.38 -0.50
N GLN A 42 -15.80 7.09 -0.12
CA GLN A 42 -16.27 7.12 1.28
C GLN A 42 -16.63 5.72 1.79
N THR A 43 -17.37 4.96 0.98
CA THR A 43 -17.80 3.60 1.36
C THR A 43 -16.61 2.62 1.36
N ALA A 44 -15.73 2.72 0.37
CA ALA A 44 -14.54 1.88 0.26
C ALA A 44 -13.57 2.12 1.41
N ILE A 45 -13.29 3.38 1.76
CA ILE A 45 -12.36 3.73 2.86
C ILE A 45 -12.85 3.20 4.21
N ALA A 46 -14.16 3.16 4.45
CA ALA A 46 -14.71 2.50 5.62
C ALA A 46 -14.35 1.01 5.65
N SER A 47 -14.54 0.29 4.53
CA SER A 47 -14.13 -1.12 4.42
C SER A 47 -12.62 -1.33 4.53
N GLU A 48 -11.82 -0.42 3.96
CA GLU A 48 -10.36 -0.50 3.99
C GLU A 48 -9.77 -0.28 5.39
N THR A 49 -10.53 0.35 6.29
CA THR A 49 -10.15 0.46 7.71
C THR A 49 -10.01 -0.92 8.35
N ASP A 50 -10.94 -1.83 8.06
CA ASP A 50 -10.91 -3.19 8.57
C ASP A 50 -9.79 -3.99 7.90
N SER A 51 -9.55 -3.81 6.60
CA SER A 51 -8.41 -4.39 5.88
C SER A 51 -7.08 -4.00 6.51
N ILE A 52 -6.88 -2.70 6.80
CA ILE A 52 -5.67 -2.19 7.46
C ILE A 52 -5.53 -2.74 8.88
N ALA A 53 -6.63 -2.83 9.64
CA ALA A 53 -6.60 -3.40 10.99
C ALA A 53 -6.25 -4.89 10.98
N SER A 54 -6.78 -5.65 10.02
CA SER A 54 -6.45 -7.07 9.82
C SER A 54 -4.98 -7.23 9.42
N LEU A 55 -4.52 -6.46 8.43
CA LEU A 55 -3.15 -6.53 7.95
C LEU A 55 -2.15 -6.18 9.06
N LYS A 56 -2.46 -5.18 9.91
CA LYS A 56 -1.64 -4.86 11.09
C LYS A 56 -1.48 -6.06 12.04
N LYS A 57 -2.53 -6.88 12.21
CA LYS A 57 -2.45 -8.09 13.03
C LYS A 57 -1.61 -9.18 12.36
N GLU A 58 -1.76 -9.36 11.05
CA GLU A 58 -0.93 -10.30 10.28
C GLU A 58 0.55 -9.93 10.38
N VAL A 59 0.89 -8.64 10.19
CA VAL A 59 2.26 -8.12 10.34
C VAL A 59 2.78 -8.33 11.76
N ALA A 60 1.97 -8.00 12.79
CA ALA A 60 2.34 -8.25 14.18
C ALA A 60 2.60 -9.74 14.48
N SER A 61 1.92 -10.64 13.77
CA SER A 61 2.06 -12.08 13.96
C SER A 61 3.36 -12.66 13.41
N LEU A 62 4.11 -11.91 12.58
CA LEU A 62 5.42 -12.32 12.08
C LEU A 62 6.49 -12.27 13.19
N TYR A 63 6.30 -11.42 14.18
CA TYR A 63 7.23 -11.29 15.30
C TYR A 63 7.09 -12.45 16.27
N LEU A 64 8.23 -12.83 16.85
CA LEU A 64 8.31 -13.88 17.86
C LEU A 64 7.60 -13.46 19.15
N ASN A 65 7.66 -12.18 19.50
CA ASN A 65 7.07 -11.60 20.71
C ASN A 65 6.63 -10.14 20.50
N GLU A 66 6.02 -9.56 21.55
CA GLU A 66 5.55 -8.18 21.55
C GLU A 66 6.67 -7.13 21.49
N ASP A 67 7.91 -7.51 21.84
CA ASP A 67 9.07 -6.61 21.74
C ASP A 67 9.47 -6.34 20.28
N ARG A 68 8.98 -7.16 19.33
CA ARG A 68 9.19 -7.00 17.87
C ARG A 68 10.65 -6.96 17.44
N THR A 69 11.55 -7.50 18.25
CA THR A 69 12.98 -7.53 17.96
C THR A 69 13.31 -8.57 16.90
N PHE A 70 12.74 -9.76 17.02
CA PHE A 70 13.01 -10.93 16.19
C PHE A 70 11.75 -11.46 15.52
N LEU A 71 11.91 -11.97 14.31
CA LEU A 71 10.86 -12.69 13.60
C LEU A 71 10.80 -14.14 14.08
N LYS A 72 9.62 -14.75 13.90
CA LYS A 72 9.45 -16.20 14.07
C LYS A 72 10.35 -16.95 13.09
N ALA A 73 10.73 -18.17 13.47
CA ALA A 73 11.46 -19.05 12.58
C ALA A 73 10.59 -19.42 11.37
N GLY A 74 11.22 -19.51 10.19
CA GLY A 74 10.57 -19.95 8.96
C GLY A 74 9.80 -18.87 8.20
N ILE A 75 9.82 -17.60 8.63
CA ILE A 75 9.30 -16.49 7.82
C ILE A 75 10.17 -16.32 6.57
N THR A 76 9.54 -16.34 5.41
CA THR A 76 10.19 -16.24 4.11
C THR A 76 10.00 -14.87 3.48
N ALA A 77 10.84 -14.53 2.50
CA ALA A 77 10.65 -13.33 1.68
C ALA A 77 9.34 -13.35 0.89
N ASP A 78 8.80 -14.53 0.56
CA ASP A 78 7.49 -14.66 -0.11
C ASP A 78 6.35 -14.27 0.83
N ASP A 79 6.38 -14.72 2.09
CA ASP A 79 5.38 -14.35 3.10
C ASP A 79 5.29 -12.83 3.27
N ILE A 80 6.45 -12.16 3.31
CA ILE A 80 6.55 -10.69 3.41
C ILE A 80 6.03 -10.03 2.12
N SER A 81 6.41 -10.55 0.96
CA SER A 81 5.98 -10.02 -0.35
C SER A 81 4.46 -10.12 -0.52
N GLN A 82 3.84 -11.18 -0.02
CA GLN A 82 2.38 -11.31 -0.03
C GLN A 82 1.70 -10.22 0.81
N LEU A 83 2.25 -9.88 1.99
CA LEU A 83 1.73 -8.80 2.84
C LEU A 83 1.92 -7.42 2.21
N VAL A 84 3.07 -7.17 1.56
CA VAL A 84 3.29 -5.95 0.76
C VAL A 84 2.27 -5.86 -0.38
N GLY A 85 2.02 -6.98 -1.07
CA GLY A 85 0.98 -7.08 -2.10
C GLY A 85 -0.40 -6.72 -1.57
N LYS A 86 -0.82 -7.31 -0.44
CA LYS A 86 -2.08 -6.96 0.23
C LYS A 86 -2.15 -5.48 0.59
N LEU A 87 -1.08 -4.91 1.16
CA LEU A 87 -1.02 -3.47 1.50
C LEU A 87 -1.22 -2.58 0.27
N SER A 88 -0.60 -2.95 -0.86
CA SER A 88 -0.66 -2.17 -2.10
C SER A 88 -2.06 -2.09 -2.71
N MET A 89 -2.90 -3.10 -2.46
CA MET A 89 -4.28 -3.15 -2.94
C MET A 89 -5.22 -2.20 -2.19
N ILE A 90 -4.87 -1.82 -0.95
CA ILE A 90 -5.71 -0.99 -0.09
C ILE A 90 -5.63 0.47 -0.55
N LYS A 91 -6.71 1.00 -1.12
CA LYS A 91 -6.75 2.38 -1.62
C LYS A 91 -7.19 3.36 -0.54
N VAL A 92 -6.43 4.41 -0.34
CA VAL A 92 -6.60 5.36 0.77
C VAL A 92 -6.44 6.83 0.38
N SER A 93 -5.93 7.15 -0.81
CA SER A 93 -5.73 8.53 -1.29
C SER A 93 -6.76 8.95 -2.33
N GLY A 94 -7.00 10.26 -2.44
CA GLY A 94 -7.92 10.82 -3.44
C GLY A 94 -7.47 10.46 -4.86
N GLU A 95 -6.15 10.44 -5.10
CA GLU A 95 -5.55 10.05 -6.38
C GLU A 95 -5.95 8.62 -6.80
N GLU A 96 -5.89 7.65 -5.88
CA GLU A 96 -6.24 6.24 -6.14
C GLU A 96 -7.74 6.05 -6.50
N TYR A 97 -8.58 7.00 -6.10
CA TYR A 97 -10.00 7.07 -6.40
C TYR A 97 -10.35 8.07 -7.52
N GLY A 98 -9.37 8.84 -8.01
CA GLY A 98 -9.57 9.90 -9.00
C GLY A 98 -10.48 11.03 -8.52
N ILE A 99 -10.32 11.44 -7.25
CA ILE A 99 -11.03 12.54 -6.60
C ILE A 99 -10.05 13.47 -5.87
N GLU A 100 -10.50 14.66 -5.49
CA GLU A 100 -9.72 15.58 -4.67
C GLU A 100 -9.51 15.03 -3.25
N GLU A 101 -8.33 15.26 -2.67
CA GLU A 101 -7.97 14.78 -1.32
C GLU A 101 -8.89 15.37 -0.23
N ASN A 102 -9.44 16.57 -0.46
CA ASN A 102 -10.38 17.20 0.46
C ASN A 102 -11.81 16.62 0.37
N ALA A 103 -12.10 15.79 -0.63
CA ALA A 103 -13.38 15.11 -0.79
C ALA A 103 -13.43 13.75 -0.07
N LEU A 104 -12.29 13.28 0.44
CA LEU A 104 -12.19 12.08 1.27
C LEU A 104 -12.88 12.25 2.62
N PRO A 105 -13.34 11.15 3.25
CA PRO A 105 -13.85 11.18 4.61
C PRO A 105 -12.77 11.66 5.59
N ALA A 106 -13.18 12.28 6.70
CA ALA A 106 -12.26 12.86 7.69
C ALA A 106 -11.23 11.85 8.24
N ASP A 107 -11.60 10.58 8.34
CA ASP A 107 -10.73 9.50 8.84
C ASP A 107 -9.71 9.00 7.80
N ALA A 108 -9.81 9.40 6.53
CA ALA A 108 -8.91 8.94 5.48
C ALA A 108 -7.43 9.24 5.80
N LYS A 109 -7.14 10.43 6.36
CA LYS A 109 -5.77 10.80 6.79
C LYS A 109 -5.21 9.86 7.86
N LYS A 110 -6.06 9.35 8.75
CA LYS A 110 -5.64 8.41 9.79
C LYS A 110 -5.28 7.06 9.16
N ILE A 111 -6.10 6.59 8.23
CA ILE A 111 -5.89 5.32 7.54
C ILE A 111 -4.66 5.38 6.64
N GLN A 112 -4.43 6.50 5.93
CA GLN A 112 -3.20 6.74 5.17
C GLN A 112 -1.94 6.64 6.03
N LYS A 113 -1.95 7.26 7.22
CA LYS A 113 -0.84 7.15 8.17
C LYS A 113 -0.65 5.71 8.66
N GLN A 114 -1.73 4.97 8.87
CA GLN A 114 -1.64 3.56 9.25
C GLN A 114 -1.07 2.70 8.11
N LYS A 115 -1.49 2.93 6.86
CA LYS A 115 -0.94 2.26 5.67
C LYS A 115 0.55 2.52 5.56
N GLN A 116 0.99 3.78 5.72
CA GLN A 116 2.41 4.14 5.70
C GLN A 116 3.20 3.47 6.84
N ALA A 117 2.64 3.46 8.06
CA ALA A 117 3.31 2.81 9.19
C ALA A 117 3.48 1.30 8.97
N ILE A 118 2.51 0.63 8.34
CA ILE A 118 2.63 -0.79 7.97
C ILE A 118 3.68 -0.98 6.87
N ASP A 119 3.74 -0.08 5.88
CA ASP A 119 4.77 -0.11 4.82
C ASP A 119 6.18 -0.01 5.41
N ASP A 120 6.39 0.93 6.34
CA ASP A 120 7.67 1.11 7.01
C ASP A 120 8.01 -0.10 7.91
N GLU A 121 7.02 -0.66 8.61
CA GLU A 121 7.18 -1.88 9.41
C GLU A 121 7.53 -3.10 8.56
N LEU A 122 6.91 -3.26 7.38
CA LEU A 122 7.23 -4.35 6.44
C LEU A 122 8.66 -4.25 5.88
N LYS A 123 9.17 -3.04 5.65
CA LYS A 123 10.58 -2.82 5.25
C LYS A 123 11.55 -3.23 6.35
N ASP A 124 11.25 -2.87 7.60
CA ASP A 124 12.04 -3.31 8.76
C ASP A 124 12.01 -4.83 8.91
N ILE A 125 10.84 -5.46 8.74
CA ILE A 125 10.69 -6.92 8.75
C ILE A 125 11.49 -7.58 7.63
N GLU A 126 11.45 -7.06 6.40
CA GLU A 126 12.25 -7.59 5.28
C GLU A 126 13.74 -7.56 5.61
N ALA A 127 14.19 -6.46 6.20
CA ALA A 127 15.58 -6.27 6.52
C ALA A 127 16.01 -7.19 7.69
N LYS A 128 15.16 -7.36 8.71
CA LYS A 128 15.34 -8.36 9.80
C LYS A 128 15.39 -9.79 9.28
N GLN A 129 14.48 -10.14 8.36
CA GLN A 129 14.40 -11.47 7.75
C GLN A 129 15.71 -11.79 7.02
N LYS A 130 16.25 -10.85 6.25
CA LYS A 130 17.55 -11.03 5.56
C LYS A 130 18.69 -11.29 6.53
N ILE A 131 18.75 -10.55 7.64
CA ILE A 131 19.79 -10.75 8.67
C ILE A 131 19.64 -12.12 9.34
N GLN A 132 18.42 -12.47 9.77
CA GLN A 132 18.19 -13.76 10.44
C GLN A 132 18.50 -14.92 9.50
N GLU A 133 18.06 -14.86 8.24
CA GLU A 133 18.35 -15.90 7.25
C GLU A 133 19.85 -16.01 6.94
N ALA A 134 20.56 -14.88 6.78
CA ALA A 134 22.00 -14.88 6.56
C ALA A 134 22.76 -15.46 7.76
N THR A 135 22.32 -15.14 8.98
CA THR A 135 22.91 -15.67 10.21
C THR A 135 22.63 -17.15 10.38
N ASP A 136 21.41 -17.62 10.09
CA ASP A 136 21.06 -19.05 10.11
C ASP A 136 21.94 -19.84 9.14
N LYS A 137 22.31 -19.25 7.99
CA LYS A 137 23.19 -19.87 7.01
C LYS A 137 24.64 -20.02 7.50
N LEU A 138 25.08 -19.34 8.56
CA LEU A 138 26.41 -19.54 9.16
C LEU A 138 26.52 -20.89 9.88
N PHE A 139 25.39 -21.48 10.25
CA PHE A 139 25.31 -22.71 11.02
C PHE A 139 24.80 -23.89 10.18
N THR A 140 25.14 -25.11 10.59
CA THR A 140 24.66 -26.35 9.95
C THR A 140 23.16 -26.57 10.14
N LYS A 141 22.61 -26.06 11.25
CA LYS A 141 21.19 -25.90 11.54
C LYS A 141 20.98 -24.45 11.95
N GLY A 142 19.90 -23.82 11.48
CA GLY A 142 19.58 -22.43 11.83
C GLY A 142 19.43 -22.23 13.34
N VAL A 143 19.47 -20.97 13.76
CA VAL A 143 19.36 -20.58 15.16
C VAL A 143 18.01 -21.05 15.70
N SER A 144 18.05 -21.90 16.72
CA SER A 144 16.87 -22.50 17.35
C SER A 144 16.08 -21.48 18.18
N ASN A 145 16.79 -20.55 18.82
CA ASN A 145 16.21 -19.54 19.69
C ASN A 145 16.92 -18.19 19.54
N TRP A 146 16.20 -17.22 18.99
CA TRP A 146 16.71 -15.86 18.79
C TRP A 146 16.64 -14.99 20.06
N GLN A 147 15.86 -15.38 21.07
CA GLN A 147 15.73 -14.63 22.32
C GLN A 147 16.74 -15.04 23.38
N LYS A 148 17.16 -16.31 23.37
CA LYS A 148 18.07 -16.87 24.36
C LYS A 148 19.14 -17.68 23.66
N ALA A 149 20.40 -17.39 23.99
CA ALA A 149 21.52 -18.14 23.49
C ALA A 149 21.45 -19.59 23.98
N GLU A 150 21.36 -20.52 23.04
CA GLU A 150 21.44 -21.95 23.29
C GLU A 150 22.71 -22.48 22.61
N ASN A 151 23.43 -23.37 23.29
CA ASN A 151 24.68 -23.96 22.77
C ASN A 151 24.38 -25.21 21.93
N ASP A 152 23.50 -25.08 20.96
CA ASP A 152 22.99 -26.19 20.13
C ASP A 152 23.27 -26.03 18.63
N VAL A 153 23.81 -24.87 18.22
CA VAL A 153 24.22 -24.59 16.85
C VAL A 153 25.67 -25.00 16.59
N ILE A 154 25.92 -25.56 15.40
CA ILE A 154 27.27 -25.95 14.94
C ILE A 154 27.63 -25.08 13.74
N ILE A 155 28.73 -24.33 13.83
CA ILE A 155 29.24 -23.46 12.75
C ILE A 155 29.62 -24.31 11.52
N LYS A 156 29.29 -23.83 10.32
CA LYS A 156 29.70 -24.51 9.08
C LYS A 156 31.21 -24.52 8.93
N LYS A 157 31.76 -25.67 8.52
CA LYS A 157 33.21 -25.87 8.35
C LYS A 157 33.82 -24.96 7.27
N ASP A 158 33.06 -24.66 6.22
CA ASP A 158 33.54 -23.90 5.05
C ASP A 158 33.10 -22.43 5.07
N LEU A 159 32.85 -21.88 6.27
CA LEU A 159 32.44 -20.49 6.45
C LEU A 159 33.55 -19.52 6.03
N LYS A 160 33.21 -18.50 5.24
CA LYS A 160 34.17 -17.47 4.82
C LYS A 160 34.00 -16.20 5.63
N GLU A 161 35.09 -15.43 5.75
CA GLU A 161 35.07 -14.11 6.36
C GLU A 161 34.09 -13.16 5.65
N THR A 162 33.94 -13.31 4.33
CA THR A 162 32.96 -12.56 3.52
C THR A 162 31.53 -12.81 3.96
N ASP A 163 31.18 -14.03 4.38
CA ASP A 163 29.81 -14.38 4.78
C ASP A 163 29.43 -13.66 6.08
N VAL A 164 30.39 -13.56 7.02
CA VAL A 164 30.23 -12.81 8.27
C VAL A 164 30.28 -11.30 8.02
N GLY A 165 31.16 -10.85 7.12
CA GLY A 165 31.31 -9.45 6.73
C GLY A 165 30.01 -8.86 6.18
N SER A 166 29.33 -9.57 5.29
CA SER A 166 28.05 -9.11 4.71
C SER A 166 26.94 -8.95 5.76
N ILE A 167 26.90 -9.80 6.79
CA ILE A 167 25.92 -9.66 7.89
C ILE A 167 26.23 -8.41 8.72
N ARG A 168 27.51 -8.19 9.04
CA ARG A 168 27.95 -7.00 9.80
C ARG A 168 27.66 -5.71 9.05
N GLU A 169 27.90 -5.68 7.74
CA GLU A 169 27.56 -4.52 6.91
C GLU A 169 26.06 -4.26 6.93
N ASN A 170 25.24 -5.29 6.72
CA ASN A 170 23.78 -5.17 6.77
C ASN A 170 23.28 -4.68 8.14
N LEU A 171 23.90 -5.10 9.24
CA LEU A 171 23.56 -4.63 10.59
C LEU A 171 23.88 -3.15 10.81
N ASN A 172 24.92 -2.60 10.19
CA ASN A 172 25.28 -1.18 10.33
C ASN A 172 24.29 -0.21 9.66
N PHE A 173 23.35 -0.73 8.86
CA PHE A 173 22.31 0.06 8.20
C PHE A 173 21.02 0.20 9.05
N PHE A 174 20.99 -0.39 10.25
CA PHE A 174 19.93 -0.26 11.25
C PHE A 174 20.39 0.58 12.44
#